data_AF-H8IPA8-F1
#
_entry.id   AF-H8IPA8-F1
#
_cell.length_a   1.000
_cell.length_b   1.000
_cell.length_c   1.000
_cell.angle_alpha   90.00
_cell.angle_beta   90.00
_cell.angle_gamma   90.00
#
_symmetry.space_group_name_H-M   'P 1'
#
loop_
_entity.id
_entity.type
_entity.pdbx_description
1 polymer ?
#
loop_
_entity_poly.entity_id
_entity_poly.type
_entity_poly.pdbx_seq_one_letter_code
_entity_poly.pdbx_strand_id
1 'polypeptide(L)'
;MRDRETIDSELRRIALGRRSIREQGGQPSSQEVDELLDELLAHSTGATLVNAPSAPETPAVAAARPRHDTVTLLRPSGVLRRLGLVAALPLSLVAIAAAAIAIFAVRHQDSSAQPTEAPPPAASSPSRPVASPPARMAPPAPAPRIGVADTAFIAALKHEGVPIPSQDYVMAQGHAVCDFLAHQHNFSDAVGFVQRSSIWDADQSTHVTAGAIVAYCPQSLPSASNEMQPSYQDALSDLQAIEGKLRDIQGDLDNLPGHP
;
A
#
# COMPACT_ATOMS: atom_id res chain seq x y z
N MET A 1 5.49 34.38 14.32
CA MET A 1 6.67 34.22 13.46
C MET A 1 7.73 33.58 14.33
N ARG A 2 8.14 32.33 14.06
CA ARG A 2 9.16 31.65 14.87
C ARG A 2 10.54 32.12 14.44
N ASP A 3 11.42 32.41 15.39
CA ASP A 3 12.76 32.90 15.10
C ASP A 3 13.57 31.86 14.33
N ARG A 4 14.31 32.32 13.33
CA ARG A 4 15.14 31.49 12.44
C ARG A 4 16.11 30.58 13.21
N GLU A 5 16.61 31.06 14.34
CA GLU A 5 17.52 30.32 15.23
C GLU A 5 16.82 29.15 15.95
N THR A 6 15.53 29.27 16.22
CA THR A 6 14.73 28.16 16.80
C THR A 6 14.54 27.05 15.77
N ILE A 7 14.32 27.42 14.51
CA ILE A 7 14.17 26.43 13.42
C ILE A 7 15.50 25.71 13.18
N ASP A 8 16.62 26.44 13.17
CA ASP A 8 17.94 25.83 12.94
C ASP A 8 18.38 24.90 14.08
N SER A 9 18.09 25.26 15.34
CA SER A 9 18.38 24.41 16.49
C SER A 9 17.55 23.13 16.53
N GLU A 10 16.27 23.19 16.16
CA GLU A 10 15.41 22.00 16.02
C GLU A 10 15.87 21.09 14.86
N LEU A 11 16.22 21.68 13.71
CA LEU A 11 16.76 20.92 12.58
C LEU A 11 18.08 20.22 12.93
N ARG A 12 18.97 20.90 13.66
CA ARG A 12 20.23 20.30 14.15
C ARG A 12 19.97 19.15 15.13
N ARG A 13 19.00 19.30 16.04
CA ARG A 13 18.61 18.24 16.97
C ARG A 13 18.05 17.01 16.24
N ILE A 14 17.20 17.20 15.24
CA ILE A 14 16.63 16.12 14.43
C ILE A 14 17.72 15.42 13.60
N ALA A 15 18.65 16.18 13.02
CA ALA A 15 19.76 15.63 12.25
C ALA A 15 20.70 14.76 13.12
N LEU A 16 20.96 15.18 14.37
CA LEU A 16 21.73 14.39 15.32
C LEU A 16 21.00 13.11 15.76
N GLY A 17 19.69 13.19 16.02
CA GLY A 17 18.88 12.00 16.36
C GLY A 17 18.82 10.98 15.23
N ARG A 18 18.70 11.42 13.98
CA ARG A 18 18.77 10.51 12.82
C ARG A 18 20.13 9.87 12.64
N ARG A 19 21.20 10.60 12.96
CA ARG A 19 22.56 10.07 12.91
C ARG A 19 22.80 9.04 14.01
N SER A 20 22.33 9.28 15.24
CA SER A 20 22.46 8.30 16.34
C SER A 20 21.69 7.01 16.07
N ILE A 21 20.49 7.10 15.50
CA ILE A 21 19.68 5.92 15.11
C ILE A 21 20.39 5.11 14.00
N ARG A 22 21.05 5.80 13.05
CA ARG A 22 21.81 5.15 11.99
C ARG A 22 23.14 4.55 12.51
N GLU A 23 23.79 5.21 13.47
CA GLU A 23 25.01 4.72 14.12
C GLU A 23 24.74 3.53 15.06
N GLN A 24 23.54 3.47 15.65
CA GLN A 24 23.04 2.32 16.41
C GLN A 24 22.56 1.17 15.51
N GLY A 25 22.93 1.17 14.21
CA GLY A 25 22.49 0.26 13.15
C GLY A 25 22.29 -1.20 13.55
N GLY A 26 21.14 -1.46 14.14
CA GLY A 26 20.70 -2.76 14.61
C GLY A 26 19.22 -2.63 14.93
N GLN A 27 18.40 -3.44 14.25
CA GLN A 27 17.06 -3.72 14.77
C GLN A 27 17.20 -4.09 16.25
N PRO A 28 16.32 -3.60 17.14
CA PRO A 28 16.25 -4.15 18.49
C PRO A 28 16.17 -5.67 18.33
N SER A 29 17.01 -6.38 19.06
CA SER A 29 16.98 -7.83 18.99
C SER A 29 15.55 -8.29 19.32
N SER A 30 15.06 -9.36 18.69
CA SER A 30 13.68 -9.83 18.90
C SER A 30 13.31 -9.97 20.38
N GLN A 31 14.31 -10.17 21.23
CA GLN A 31 14.19 -10.25 22.68
C GLN A 31 13.91 -8.89 23.35
N GLU A 32 14.53 -7.79 22.90
CA GLU A 32 14.23 -6.43 23.40
C GLU A 32 12.85 -5.95 22.97
N VAL A 33 12.37 -6.39 21.80
CA VAL A 33 11.01 -6.09 21.33
C VAL A 33 9.96 -6.81 22.18
N ASP A 34 10.19 -8.09 22.50
CA ASP A 34 9.30 -8.86 23.39
C ASP A 34 9.27 -8.27 24.81
N GLU A 35 10.41 -7.83 25.34
CA GLU A 35 10.48 -7.23 26.69
C GLU A 35 9.77 -5.87 26.74
N LEU A 36 9.88 -5.05 25.69
CA LEU A 36 9.10 -3.81 25.56
C LEU A 36 7.61 -4.07 25.42
N LEU A 37 7.21 -5.18 24.78
CA LEU A 37 5.80 -5.56 24.63
C LEU A 37 5.21 -6.02 25.97
N ASP A 38 5.96 -6.81 26.74
CA ASP A 38 5.56 -7.25 28.09
C ASP A 38 5.47 -6.06 29.07
N GLU A 39 6.39 -5.10 29.00
CA GLU A 39 6.33 -3.86 29.78
C GLU A 39 5.07 -3.04 29.42
N LEU A 40 4.72 -2.93 28.13
CA LEU A 40 3.56 -2.16 27.67
C LEU A 40 2.23 -2.87 28.01
N LEU A 41 2.21 -4.21 27.98
CA LEU A 41 1.08 -5.02 28.44
C LEU A 41 0.89 -4.94 29.96
N ALA A 42 1.97 -4.93 30.73
CA ALA A 42 1.92 -4.72 32.18
C ALA A 42 1.39 -3.33 32.55
N HIS A 43 1.74 -2.29 31.78
CA HIS A 43 1.22 -0.94 31.99
C HIS A 43 -0.23 -0.75 31.51
N SER A 44 -0.65 -1.46 30.46
CA SER A 44 -2.04 -1.38 29.96
C SER A 44 -3.07 -2.08 30.86
N THR A 45 -2.66 -3.13 31.58
CA THR A 45 -3.53 -3.85 32.52
C THR A 45 -3.77 -3.10 33.84
N GLY A 46 -3.05 -2.02 34.10
CA GLY A 46 -3.32 -1.07 35.20
C GLY A 46 -4.27 0.07 34.85
N ALA A 47 -4.52 0.34 33.56
CA ALA A 47 -5.43 1.39 33.11
C ALA A 47 -6.87 0.87 33.12
N THR A 48 -7.46 0.83 34.32
CA THR A 48 -8.89 0.62 34.51
C THR A 48 -9.63 1.70 33.70
N LEU A 49 -10.34 1.30 32.65
CA LEU A 49 -11.27 2.15 31.90
C LEU A 49 -12.41 2.61 32.83
N VAL A 50 -12.14 3.66 33.59
CA VAL A 50 -13.16 4.49 34.25
C VAL A 50 -13.78 5.35 33.16
N ASN A 51 -14.92 4.90 32.64
CA ASN A 51 -16.05 5.75 32.26
C ASN A 51 -17.23 4.88 31.79
N ALA A 52 -18.03 4.44 32.75
CA ALA A 52 -19.40 4.00 32.51
C ALA A 52 -20.36 5.01 33.18
N PRO A 53 -21.28 5.65 32.45
CA PRO A 53 -22.30 6.49 33.07
C PRO A 53 -23.48 5.65 33.61
N SER A 54 -23.74 5.81 34.91
CA SER A 54 -25.01 5.83 35.70
C SER A 54 -26.32 5.47 34.97
N ALA A 55 -27.34 4.74 35.46
CA ALA A 55 -27.87 4.27 36.77
C ALA A 55 -29.33 3.75 36.50
N PRO A 56 -30.26 3.41 37.44
CA PRO A 56 -30.18 2.83 38.82
C PRO A 56 -31.26 1.73 39.16
N GLU A 57 -31.28 1.32 40.44
CA GLU A 57 -32.40 0.79 41.29
C GLU A 57 -32.68 -0.74 41.28
N THR A 58 -32.83 -1.50 42.39
CA THR A 58 -32.93 -1.35 43.86
C THR A 58 -32.90 -2.78 44.52
N PRO A 59 -33.05 -3.05 45.85
CA PRO A 59 -32.00 -3.01 46.88
C PRO A 59 -31.92 -4.27 47.81
N ALA A 60 -30.96 -4.22 48.75
CA ALA A 60 -30.94 -4.87 50.08
C ALA A 60 -30.58 -6.39 50.13
N VAL A 61 -29.76 -6.93 51.05
CA VAL A 61 -29.40 -6.59 52.44
C VAL A 61 -27.97 -7.12 52.73
N ALA A 62 -27.25 -6.44 53.63
CA ALA A 62 -25.96 -6.80 54.24
C ALA A 62 -26.04 -8.15 55.04
N ALA A 63 -25.03 -8.81 55.59
CA ALA A 63 -23.69 -8.45 56.04
C ALA A 63 -22.91 -9.77 56.36
N ALA A 64 -21.60 -9.60 56.63
CA ALA A 64 -20.74 -10.41 57.50
C ALA A 64 -20.09 -11.73 56.99
N ARG A 65 -18.77 -11.64 56.76
CA ARG A 65 -17.76 -12.71 57.00
C ARG A 65 -17.46 -12.79 58.53
N PRO A 66 -16.83 -13.85 59.12
CA PRO A 66 -15.69 -14.63 58.59
C PRO A 66 -15.52 -16.13 58.98
N ARG A 67 -14.74 -16.83 58.13
CA ARG A 67 -13.65 -17.84 58.34
C ARG A 67 -13.80 -19.06 59.28
N HIS A 68 -13.20 -20.17 58.79
CA HIS A 68 -12.80 -21.46 59.40
C HIS A 68 -13.85 -22.59 59.50
N ASP A 69 -13.74 -23.62 58.64
CA ASP A 69 -13.05 -24.87 59.01
C ASP A 69 -13.00 -25.92 57.89
N THR A 70 -11.93 -26.70 57.96
CA THR A 70 -11.52 -27.82 57.11
C THR A 70 -12.43 -29.04 57.22
N VAL A 71 -12.86 -29.64 56.10
CA VAL A 71 -13.05 -31.10 55.97
C VAL A 71 -12.77 -31.55 54.53
N THR A 72 -11.72 -32.35 54.36
CA THR A 72 -11.45 -33.18 53.19
C THR A 72 -12.34 -34.42 53.18
N LEU A 73 -12.98 -34.76 52.05
CA LEU A 73 -13.37 -36.13 51.70
C LEU A 73 -13.34 -36.38 50.17
N LEU A 74 -13.06 -37.63 49.84
CA LEU A 74 -12.46 -38.18 48.63
C LEU A 74 -13.37 -38.32 47.38
N ARG A 75 -12.66 -38.54 46.26
CA ARG A 75 -12.87 -39.55 45.18
C ARG A 75 -13.54 -39.09 43.87
N PRO A 76 -13.34 -39.83 42.75
CA PRO A 76 -12.86 -39.27 41.49
C PRO A 76 -13.87 -39.53 40.36
N SER A 77 -13.42 -39.34 39.12
CA SER A 77 -14.06 -39.71 37.84
C SER A 77 -14.71 -38.55 37.10
N GLY A 78 -14.31 -38.44 35.82
CA GLY A 78 -14.78 -37.38 34.93
C GLY A 78 -13.88 -37.10 33.73
N VAL A 79 -12.96 -38.00 33.34
CA VAL A 79 -12.45 -37.99 31.96
C VAL A 79 -13.56 -38.57 31.09
N LEU A 80 -14.30 -37.71 30.40
CA LEU A 80 -15.12 -38.10 29.25
C LEU A 80 -15.23 -36.94 28.26
N ARG A 81 -14.42 -37.09 27.20
CA ARG A 81 -14.76 -36.85 25.79
C ARG A 81 -15.41 -35.50 25.45
N ARG A 82 -14.55 -34.59 24.96
CA ARG A 82 -14.88 -33.73 23.81
C ARG A 82 -13.78 -33.83 22.75
N LEU A 83 -13.62 -35.03 22.17
CA LEU A 83 -13.21 -35.14 20.77
C LEU A 83 -14.49 -35.23 19.96
N GLY A 84 -14.91 -34.11 19.38
CA GLY A 84 -16.05 -34.04 18.49
C GLY A 84 -15.73 -33.06 17.37
N LEU A 85 -15.79 -33.58 16.13
CA LEU A 85 -15.62 -32.90 14.84
C LEU A 85 -14.19 -32.78 14.27
N VAL A 86 -13.52 -33.92 14.10
CA VAL A 86 -12.57 -34.11 12.99
C VAL A 86 -13.02 -35.32 12.18
N ALA A 87 -14.11 -35.17 11.42
CA ALA A 87 -14.58 -36.23 10.52
C ALA A 87 -15.43 -35.69 9.35
N ALA A 88 -15.17 -34.47 8.86
CA ALA A 88 -15.83 -33.95 7.66
C ALA A 88 -14.92 -33.12 6.73
N LEU A 89 -13.60 -33.20 6.91
CA LEU A 89 -12.61 -32.42 6.14
C LEU A 89 -11.74 -33.18 5.11
N PRO A 90 -11.75 -34.53 4.93
CA PRO A 90 -10.93 -35.12 3.87
C PRO A 90 -11.61 -35.05 2.49
N LEU A 91 -12.94 -34.99 2.40
CA LEU A 91 -13.65 -35.08 1.11
C LEU A 91 -13.61 -33.78 0.29
N SER A 92 -13.53 -32.61 0.93
CA SER A 92 -13.45 -31.33 0.22
C SER A 92 -12.09 -31.12 -0.46
N LEU A 93 -11.00 -31.58 0.17
CA LEU A 93 -9.65 -31.48 -0.41
C LEU A 93 -9.47 -32.35 -1.66
N VAL A 94 -10.03 -33.57 -1.66
CA VAL A 94 -9.96 -34.48 -2.82
C VAL A 94 -10.72 -33.89 -4.02
N ALA A 95 -11.87 -33.25 -3.79
CA ALA A 95 -12.63 -32.60 -4.85
C ALA A 95 -11.89 -31.40 -5.46
N ILE A 96 -11.25 -30.58 -4.64
CA ILE A 96 -10.45 -29.43 -5.11
C ILE A 96 -9.23 -29.90 -5.90
N ALA A 97 -8.55 -30.96 -5.46
CA ALA A 97 -7.41 -31.54 -6.19
C ALA A 97 -7.84 -32.12 -7.55
N ALA A 98 -8.97 -32.84 -7.61
CA ALA A 98 -9.50 -33.37 -8.87
C ALA A 98 -9.88 -32.26 -9.87
N ALA A 99 -10.49 -31.18 -9.38
CA ALA A 99 -10.82 -30.01 -10.22
C ALA A 99 -9.55 -29.31 -10.74
N ALA A 100 -8.52 -29.16 -9.92
CA ALA A 100 -7.25 -28.57 -10.34
C ALA A 100 -6.54 -29.42 -11.42
N ILE A 101 -6.54 -30.75 -11.28
CA ILE A 101 -5.95 -31.67 -12.27
C ILE A 101 -6.73 -31.61 -13.59
N ALA A 102 -8.06 -31.55 -13.55
CA ALA A 102 -8.88 -31.43 -14.76
C ALA A 102 -8.62 -30.12 -15.51
N ILE A 103 -8.57 -28.97 -14.80
CA ILE A 103 -8.28 -27.67 -15.42
C ILE A 103 -6.87 -27.64 -16.01
N PHE A 104 -5.90 -28.22 -15.30
CA PHE A 104 -4.51 -28.31 -15.77
C PHE A 104 -4.39 -29.21 -17.02
N ALA A 105 -5.10 -30.34 -17.06
CA ALA A 105 -5.12 -31.24 -18.21
C ALA A 105 -5.76 -30.59 -19.45
N VAL A 106 -6.86 -29.83 -19.29
CA VAL A 106 -7.49 -29.09 -20.41
C VAL A 106 -6.54 -28.01 -20.94
N ARG A 107 -5.89 -27.24 -20.07
CA ARG A 107 -4.90 -26.21 -20.49
C ARG A 107 -3.67 -26.81 -21.20
N HIS A 108 -3.26 -28.02 -20.83
CA HIS A 108 -2.19 -28.75 -21.51
C HIS A 108 -2.61 -29.30 -22.88
N GLN A 109 -3.89 -29.66 -23.06
CA GLN A 109 -4.44 -30.04 -24.36
C GLN A 109 -4.54 -28.82 -25.29
N ASP A 110 -4.97 -27.66 -24.78
CA ASP A 110 -5.00 -26.40 -25.55
C ASP A 110 -3.59 -25.94 -25.95
N SER A 111 -2.59 -26.13 -25.08
CA SER A 111 -1.18 -25.81 -25.40
C SER A 111 -0.52 -26.77 -26.39
N SER A 112 -1.08 -27.97 -26.60
CA SER A 112 -0.53 -28.94 -27.57
C SER A 112 -1.13 -28.82 -28.97
N ALA A 113 -2.13 -27.95 -29.16
CA ALA A 113 -2.88 -27.80 -30.40
C ALA A 113 -2.63 -26.45 -31.10
N GLN A 114 -1.41 -25.90 -31.02
CA GLN A 114 -1.05 -24.73 -31.84
C GLN A 114 -0.61 -25.22 -33.24
N PRO A 115 -1.39 -24.98 -34.31
CA PRO A 115 -0.99 -25.34 -35.66
C PRO A 115 0.22 -24.48 -36.03
N THR A 116 1.33 -25.13 -36.38
CA THR A 116 2.41 -24.48 -37.13
C THR A 116 1.85 -24.19 -38.52
N GLU A 117 1.27 -23.00 -38.70
CA GLU A 117 0.93 -22.50 -40.02
C GLU A 117 2.22 -22.03 -40.70
N ALA A 118 2.80 -22.93 -41.49
CA ALA A 118 3.90 -22.62 -42.38
C ALA A 118 3.44 -21.58 -43.42
N PRO A 119 4.25 -20.55 -43.73
CA PRO A 119 3.90 -19.59 -44.77
C PRO A 119 3.81 -20.32 -46.13
N PRO A 120 2.85 -19.98 -47.00
CA PRO A 120 2.63 -20.72 -48.24
C PRO A 120 3.83 -20.55 -49.18
N PRO A 121 4.27 -21.62 -49.88
CA PRO A 121 5.30 -21.52 -50.89
C PRO A 121 4.75 -20.71 -52.07
N ALA A 122 5.45 -19.63 -52.40
CA ALA A 122 5.18 -18.81 -53.58
C ALA A 122 5.33 -19.69 -54.84
N ALA A 123 4.20 -19.97 -55.49
CA ALA A 123 4.17 -20.63 -56.79
C ALA A 123 4.86 -19.73 -57.82
N SER A 124 5.90 -20.28 -58.44
CA SER A 124 6.67 -19.68 -59.51
C SER A 124 5.88 -19.72 -60.81
N SER A 125 5.76 -18.59 -61.52
CA SER A 125 5.50 -18.52 -62.97
C SER A 125 5.74 -17.09 -63.52
N PRO A 126 6.02 -16.93 -64.83
CA PRO A 126 7.16 -16.14 -65.27
C PRO A 126 6.85 -14.76 -65.90
N SER A 127 7.86 -13.89 -65.81
CA SER A 127 8.23 -12.82 -66.77
C SER A 127 7.24 -11.70 -67.09
N ARG A 128 7.49 -10.51 -66.50
CA ARG A 128 7.34 -9.22 -67.19
C ARG A 128 8.30 -8.18 -66.60
N PRO A 129 9.21 -7.54 -67.38
CA PRO A 129 10.05 -6.48 -66.85
C PRO A 129 9.23 -5.19 -66.82
N VAL A 130 8.84 -4.75 -65.63
CA VAL A 130 8.39 -3.38 -65.40
C VAL A 130 9.35 -2.76 -64.39
N ALA A 131 10.02 -1.69 -64.82
CA ALA A 131 11.04 -0.97 -64.07
C ALA A 131 10.56 -0.61 -62.66
N SER A 132 11.28 -1.07 -61.65
CA SER A 132 11.03 -0.74 -60.24
C SER A 132 11.56 0.66 -59.92
N PRO A 133 10.80 1.53 -59.24
CA PRO A 133 11.36 2.72 -58.61
C PRO A 133 12.29 2.31 -57.45
N PRO A 134 13.31 3.10 -57.10
CA PRO A 134 14.20 2.77 -55.98
C PRO A 134 13.38 2.64 -54.70
N ALA A 135 13.49 1.47 -54.05
CA ALA A 135 12.86 1.20 -52.77
C ALA A 135 13.36 2.24 -51.76
N ARG A 136 12.45 3.12 -51.30
CA ARG A 136 12.70 3.87 -50.08
C ARG A 136 12.78 2.85 -48.96
N MET A 137 13.94 2.72 -48.34
CA MET A 137 14.07 2.07 -47.04
C MET A 137 13.08 2.76 -46.10
N ALA A 138 12.03 2.04 -45.71
CA ALA A 138 11.17 2.50 -44.63
C ALA A 138 12.03 2.61 -43.36
N PRO A 139 11.87 3.68 -42.56
CA PRO A 139 12.56 3.79 -41.28
C PRO A 139 12.26 2.54 -40.43
N PRO A 140 13.25 2.02 -39.69
CA PRO A 140 13.01 0.90 -38.78
C PRO A 140 11.85 1.25 -37.85
N ALA A 141 10.89 0.33 -37.72
CA ALA A 141 9.77 0.48 -36.80
C ALA A 141 10.30 0.82 -35.40
N PRO A 142 9.70 1.79 -34.67
CA PRO A 142 10.11 2.09 -33.31
C PRO A 142 10.12 0.81 -32.48
N ALA A 143 11.21 0.54 -31.78
CA ALA A 143 11.28 -0.59 -30.87
C ALA A 143 10.08 -0.56 -29.90
N PRO A 144 9.51 -1.72 -29.51
CA PRO A 144 8.39 -1.76 -28.59
C PRO A 144 8.75 -0.98 -27.32
N ARG A 145 8.06 0.13 -27.07
CA ARG A 145 8.31 0.99 -25.89
C ARG A 145 8.14 0.24 -24.57
N ILE A 146 7.41 -0.87 -24.60
CA ILE A 146 7.18 -1.81 -23.51
C ILE A 146 8.52 -2.26 -22.92
N GLY A 147 9.49 -2.71 -23.75
CA GLY A 147 10.77 -3.19 -23.23
C GLY A 147 11.62 -2.11 -22.53
N VAL A 148 11.47 -0.84 -22.92
CA VAL A 148 12.17 0.28 -22.27
C VAL A 148 11.52 0.63 -20.93
N ALA A 149 10.18 0.65 -20.88
CA ALA A 149 9.44 0.87 -19.64
C ALA A 149 9.70 -0.25 -18.62
N ASP A 150 9.69 -1.52 -19.06
CA ASP A 150 9.97 -2.67 -18.21
C ASP A 150 11.39 -2.60 -17.62
N THR A 151 12.37 -2.28 -18.46
CA THR A 151 13.77 -2.17 -18.04
C THR A 151 13.95 -1.02 -17.04
N ALA A 152 13.34 0.14 -17.31
CA ALA A 152 13.39 1.30 -16.43
C ALA A 152 12.70 1.02 -15.09
N PHE A 153 11.54 0.36 -15.12
CA PHE A 153 10.80 -0.03 -13.92
C PHE A 153 11.62 -0.98 -13.05
N ILE A 154 12.16 -2.05 -13.63
CA ILE A 154 13.01 -3.02 -12.92
C ILE A 154 14.28 -2.34 -12.38
N ALA A 155 14.89 -1.46 -13.15
CA ALA A 155 16.07 -0.71 -12.71
C ALA A 155 15.76 0.20 -11.51
N ALA A 156 14.62 0.90 -11.54
CA ALA A 156 14.17 1.73 -10.43
C ALA A 156 13.91 0.89 -9.17
N LEU A 157 13.21 -0.24 -9.30
CA LEU A 157 12.96 -1.12 -8.16
C LEU A 157 14.24 -1.69 -7.55
N LYS A 158 15.23 -2.04 -8.38
CA LYS A 158 16.56 -2.46 -7.89
C LYS A 158 17.28 -1.33 -7.14
N HIS A 159 17.14 -0.09 -7.61
CA HIS A 159 17.73 1.08 -6.95
C HIS A 159 17.11 1.31 -5.57
N GLU A 160 15.80 1.13 -5.44
CA GLU A 160 15.07 1.26 -4.16
C GLU A 160 15.22 0.03 -3.23
N GLY A 161 15.94 -1.00 -3.65
CA GLY A 161 16.16 -2.20 -2.84
C GLY A 161 14.97 -3.17 -2.80
N VAL A 162 14.01 -3.00 -3.71
CA VAL A 162 12.83 -3.88 -3.82
C VAL A 162 13.27 -5.27 -4.29
N PRO A 163 12.93 -6.36 -3.57
CA PRO A 163 13.29 -7.71 -4.00
C PRO A 163 12.52 -8.11 -5.26
N ILE A 164 13.23 -8.61 -6.27
CA ILE A 164 12.65 -9.00 -7.58
C ILE A 164 12.81 -10.52 -7.76
N PRO A 165 11.78 -11.33 -7.47
CA PRO A 165 11.86 -12.79 -7.62
C PRO A 165 12.04 -13.21 -9.08
N SER A 166 11.31 -12.55 -9.96
CA SER A 166 11.41 -12.69 -11.41
C SER A 166 10.92 -11.43 -12.09
N GLN A 167 11.34 -11.23 -13.34
CA GLN A 167 10.85 -10.14 -14.16
C GLN A 167 9.33 -10.24 -14.37
N ASP A 168 8.81 -11.42 -14.71
CA ASP A 168 7.38 -11.63 -14.94
C ASP A 168 6.54 -11.33 -13.71
N TYR A 169 7.02 -11.68 -12.50
CA TYR A 169 6.33 -11.36 -11.26
C TYR A 169 6.16 -9.86 -11.07
N VAL A 170 7.24 -9.10 -11.30
CA VAL A 170 7.23 -7.64 -11.13
C VAL A 170 6.38 -6.95 -12.18
N MET A 171 6.44 -7.40 -13.43
CA MET A 171 5.60 -6.86 -14.50
C MET A 171 4.12 -7.16 -14.23
N ALA A 172 3.79 -8.38 -13.81
CA ALA A 172 2.41 -8.75 -13.46
C ALA A 172 1.86 -7.88 -12.33
N GLN A 173 2.66 -7.62 -11.29
CA GLN A 173 2.26 -6.71 -10.21
C GLN A 173 2.12 -5.27 -10.69
N GLY A 174 3.05 -4.79 -11.53
CA GLY A 174 2.97 -3.45 -12.10
C GLY A 174 1.73 -3.23 -12.96
N HIS A 175 1.36 -4.20 -13.78
CA HIS A 175 0.10 -4.15 -14.53
C HIS A 175 -1.12 -4.24 -13.61
N ALA A 176 -1.10 -5.09 -12.59
CA ALA A 176 -2.19 -5.21 -11.62
C ALA A 176 -2.45 -3.90 -10.84
N VAL A 177 -1.39 -3.12 -10.54
CA VAL A 177 -1.53 -1.77 -9.97
C VAL A 177 -2.31 -0.86 -10.93
N CYS A 178 -1.97 -0.87 -12.20
CA CYS A 178 -2.64 -0.03 -13.19
C CYS A 178 -4.09 -0.46 -13.41
N ASP A 179 -4.37 -1.77 -13.40
CA ASP A 179 -5.73 -2.29 -13.44
C ASP A 179 -6.52 -1.86 -12.19
N PHE A 180 -5.90 -1.91 -11.01
CA PHE A 180 -6.52 -1.44 -9.77
C PHE A 180 -6.86 0.05 -9.88
N LEU A 181 -5.92 0.88 -10.33
CA LEU A 181 -6.08 2.33 -10.44
C LEU A 181 -7.10 2.76 -11.50
N ALA A 182 -7.27 1.96 -12.56
CA ALA A 182 -8.32 2.19 -13.54
C ALA A 182 -9.74 2.11 -12.92
N HIS A 183 -9.91 1.30 -11.88
CA HIS A 183 -11.18 1.15 -11.15
C HIS A 183 -11.27 2.07 -9.94
N GLN A 184 -10.17 2.22 -9.19
CA GLN A 184 -10.10 3.00 -7.96
C GLN A 184 -8.89 3.93 -7.99
N HIS A 185 -9.14 5.23 -8.17
CA HIS A 185 -8.09 6.25 -8.34
C HIS A 185 -7.44 6.67 -7.00
N ASN A 186 -7.20 5.71 -6.09
CA ASN A 186 -6.59 5.96 -4.79
C ASN A 186 -5.23 5.25 -4.69
N PHE A 187 -4.18 6.06 -4.56
CA PHE A 187 -2.81 5.56 -4.44
C PHE A 187 -2.59 4.72 -3.18
N SER A 188 -3.08 5.17 -2.02
CA SER A 188 -2.92 4.45 -0.74
C SER A 188 -3.58 3.07 -0.78
N ASP A 189 -4.75 2.98 -1.41
CA ASP A 189 -5.44 1.69 -1.56
C ASP A 189 -4.71 0.78 -2.55
N ALA A 190 -4.11 1.33 -3.60
CA ALA A 190 -3.27 0.59 -4.53
C ALA A 190 -2.00 0.04 -3.85
N VAL A 191 -1.34 0.84 -3.00
CA VAL A 191 -0.21 0.37 -2.17
C VAL A 191 -0.66 -0.77 -1.25
N GLY A 192 -1.80 -0.61 -0.57
CA GLY A 192 -2.35 -1.67 0.28
C GLY A 192 -2.73 -2.93 -0.50
N PHE A 193 -3.20 -2.79 -1.74
CA PHE A 193 -3.45 -3.90 -2.66
C PHE A 193 -2.16 -4.66 -2.99
N VAL A 194 -1.09 -3.97 -3.38
CA VAL A 194 0.21 -4.58 -3.65
C VAL A 194 0.75 -5.27 -2.42
N GLN A 195 0.68 -4.63 -1.25
CA GLN A 195 1.17 -5.21 0.00
C GLN A 195 0.47 -6.52 0.37
N ARG A 196 -0.85 -6.62 0.14
CA ARG A 196 -1.61 -7.85 0.44
C ARG A 196 -1.48 -8.94 -0.62
N SER A 197 -1.10 -8.58 -1.85
CA SER A 197 -1.04 -9.49 -3.00
C SER A 197 0.37 -9.88 -3.42
N SER A 198 1.39 -9.38 -2.71
CA SER A 198 2.80 -9.59 -3.04
C SER A 198 3.64 -9.98 -1.83
N ILE A 199 4.94 -10.22 -2.08
CA ILE A 199 5.95 -10.48 -1.03
C ILE A 199 6.50 -9.19 -0.39
N TRP A 200 6.09 -8.03 -0.89
CA TRP A 200 6.67 -6.75 -0.52
C TRP A 200 6.02 -6.19 0.75
N ASP A 201 6.83 -5.58 1.61
CA ASP A 201 6.32 -4.82 2.75
C ASP A 201 5.68 -3.49 2.30
N ALA A 202 5.21 -2.69 3.24
CA ALA A 202 4.52 -1.43 2.95
C ALA A 202 5.38 -0.41 2.19
N ASP A 203 6.66 -0.31 2.53
CA ASP A 203 7.60 0.63 1.91
C ASP A 203 7.92 0.18 0.48
N GLN A 204 8.26 -1.10 0.32
CA GLN A 204 8.54 -1.69 -0.99
C GLN A 204 7.30 -1.67 -1.91
N SER A 205 6.12 -1.89 -1.35
CA SER A 205 4.85 -1.78 -2.09
C SER A 205 4.60 -0.35 -2.59
N THR A 206 5.06 0.66 -1.85
CA THR A 206 4.99 2.06 -2.27
C THR A 206 5.86 2.31 -3.49
N HIS A 207 7.10 1.84 -3.48
CA HIS A 207 8.03 1.95 -4.61
C HIS A 207 7.53 1.22 -5.86
N VAL A 208 6.97 0.03 -5.69
CA VAL A 208 6.35 -0.74 -6.78
C VAL A 208 5.17 0.01 -7.38
N THR A 209 4.27 0.49 -6.52
CA THR A 209 3.06 1.19 -6.97
C THR A 209 3.42 2.47 -7.73
N ALA A 210 4.35 3.27 -7.18
CA ALA A 210 4.82 4.49 -7.83
C ALA A 210 5.53 4.20 -9.17
N GLY A 211 6.42 3.21 -9.19
CA GLY A 211 7.12 2.81 -10.42
C GLY A 211 6.17 2.29 -11.50
N ALA A 212 5.14 1.52 -11.11
CA ALA A 212 4.14 0.99 -12.03
C ALA A 212 3.30 2.11 -12.67
N ILE A 213 2.91 3.10 -11.88
CA ILE A 213 2.20 4.30 -12.37
C ILE A 213 3.05 5.03 -13.42
N VAL A 214 4.32 5.27 -13.13
CA VAL A 214 5.21 5.97 -14.07
C VAL A 214 5.47 5.14 -15.33
N ALA A 215 5.63 3.82 -15.21
CA ALA A 215 6.00 2.95 -16.32
C ALA A 215 4.83 2.55 -17.22
N TYR A 216 3.65 2.28 -16.64
CA TYR A 216 2.56 1.59 -17.34
C TYR A 216 1.24 2.36 -17.37
N CYS A 217 0.95 3.21 -16.37
CA CYS A 217 -0.28 3.99 -16.32
C CYS A 217 -0.04 5.46 -15.92
N PRO A 218 0.66 6.23 -16.77
CA PRO A 218 0.97 7.62 -16.47
C PRO A 218 -0.28 8.51 -16.32
N GLN A 219 -1.42 8.10 -16.89
CA GLN A 219 -2.72 8.76 -16.69
C GLN A 219 -3.24 8.66 -15.26
N SER A 220 -2.76 7.68 -14.49
CA SER A 220 -3.11 7.47 -13.09
C SER A 220 -2.15 8.17 -12.15
N LEU A 221 -1.19 8.95 -12.66
CA LEU A 221 -0.43 9.86 -11.81
C LEU A 221 -1.44 10.71 -11.03
N PRO A 222 -1.27 10.85 -9.71
CA PRO A 222 -2.01 11.85 -8.96
C PRO A 222 -1.76 13.17 -9.68
N SER A 223 -2.81 13.75 -10.26
CA SER A 223 -2.75 15.09 -10.81
C SER A 223 -2.46 16.02 -9.64
N ALA A 224 -1.19 16.21 -9.29
CA ALA A 224 -0.75 17.18 -8.30
C ALA A 224 -1.34 18.57 -8.61
N SER A 225 -1.68 18.81 -9.88
CA SER A 225 -2.41 19.96 -10.39
C SER A 225 -3.82 20.14 -9.82
N ASN A 226 -4.61 19.07 -9.66
CA ASN A 226 -6.04 19.20 -9.35
C ASN A 226 -6.35 19.47 -7.87
N GLU A 227 -5.50 19.05 -6.93
CA GLU A 227 -5.68 19.35 -5.49
C GLU A 227 -4.99 20.65 -5.07
N MET A 228 -3.89 21.04 -5.72
CA MET A 228 -3.21 22.30 -5.41
C MET A 228 -3.81 23.50 -6.14
N GLN A 229 -4.43 23.34 -7.32
CA GLN A 229 -5.04 24.49 -8.02
C GLN A 229 -6.19 25.15 -7.26
N PRO A 230 -7.14 24.43 -6.64
CA PRO A 230 -8.24 25.06 -5.90
C PRO A 230 -7.72 25.80 -4.67
N SER A 231 -6.89 25.13 -3.86
CA SER A 231 -6.32 25.71 -2.63
C SER A 231 -5.39 26.90 -2.91
N TYR A 232 -4.65 26.88 -4.02
CA TYR A 232 -3.84 28.01 -4.45
C TYR A 232 -4.69 29.18 -4.94
N GLN A 233 -5.77 28.92 -5.68
CA GLN A 233 -6.68 29.97 -6.12
C GLN A 233 -7.45 30.59 -4.94
N ASP A 234 -7.90 29.79 -3.99
CA ASP A 234 -8.54 30.26 -2.77
C ASP A 234 -7.58 31.13 -1.95
N ALA A 235 -6.33 30.71 -1.78
CA ALA A 235 -5.31 31.49 -1.08
C ALA A 235 -4.98 32.81 -1.79
N LEU A 236 -4.99 32.84 -3.13
CA LEU A 236 -4.81 34.07 -3.91
C LEU A 236 -6.02 35.01 -3.79
N SER A 237 -7.24 34.47 -3.80
CA SER A 237 -8.46 35.25 -3.58
C SER A 237 -8.52 35.85 -2.18
N ASP A 238 -8.13 35.09 -1.15
CA ASP A 238 -8.05 35.57 0.22
C ASP A 238 -7.02 36.68 0.39
N LEU A 239 -5.85 36.57 -0.25
CA LEU A 239 -4.85 37.62 -0.25
C LEU A 239 -5.36 38.93 -0.89
N GLN A 240 -6.08 38.84 -2.00
CA GLN A 240 -6.69 40.02 -2.65
C GLN A 240 -7.77 40.65 -1.76
N ALA A 241 -8.56 39.84 -1.06
CA ALA A 241 -9.57 40.34 -0.12
C ALA A 241 -8.92 41.05 1.08
N ILE A 242 -7.81 40.53 1.61
CA ILE A 242 -7.04 41.17 2.68
C ILE A 242 -6.43 42.50 2.20
N GLU A 243 -5.87 42.54 1.00
CA GLU A 243 -5.30 43.76 0.41
C GLU A 243 -6.36 44.85 0.20
N GLY A 244 -7.55 44.47 -0.28
CA GLY A 244 -8.70 45.38 -0.38
C GLY A 244 -9.11 45.94 0.98
N LYS A 245 -9.25 45.07 1.99
CA LYS A 245 -9.63 45.47 3.34
C LYS A 245 -8.60 46.39 4.01
N LEU A 246 -7.31 46.18 3.73
CA LEU A 246 -6.25 47.07 4.21
C LEU A 246 -6.31 48.46 3.57
N ARG A 247 -6.63 48.55 2.26
CA ARG A 247 -6.85 49.84 1.58
C ARG A 247 -8.05 50.58 2.14
N ASP A 248 -9.13 49.88 2.43
CA ASP A 248 -10.34 50.48 3.02
C ASP A 248 -10.06 51.02 4.42
N ILE A 249 -9.34 50.27 5.26
CA ILE A 249 -8.93 50.74 6.60
C ILE A 249 -7.99 51.95 6.49
N GLN A 250 -7.03 51.93 5.56
CA GLN A 250 -6.13 53.06 5.32
C GLN A 250 -6.93 54.32 4.91
N GLY A 251 -7.90 54.18 4.01
CA GLY A 251 -8.75 55.29 3.59
C GLY A 251 -9.71 55.79 4.69
N ASP A 252 -10.15 54.92 5.59
CA ASP A 252 -10.98 55.30 6.75
C ASP A 252 -10.16 56.07 7.80
N LEU A 253 -8.90 55.66 8.02
CA LEU A 253 -7.95 56.37 8.87
C LEU A 253 -7.60 57.76 8.31
N ASP A 254 -7.46 57.90 6.99
CA ASP A 254 -7.19 59.18 6.33
C ASP A 254 -8.40 60.15 6.40
N ASN A 255 -9.61 59.65 6.66
CA ASN A 255 -10.84 60.45 6.81
C ASN A 255 -11.19 60.80 8.26
N LEU A 256 -10.33 60.45 9.24
CA LEU A 256 -10.54 60.84 10.63
C LEU A 256 -10.32 62.35 10.83
N PRO A 257 -11.30 63.08 11.40
CA PRO A 257 -11.15 64.52 11.63
C PRO A 257 -10.16 64.78 12.76
N GLY A 258 -9.00 65.33 12.43
CA GLY A 258 -8.02 65.82 13.41
C GLY A 258 -6.56 65.39 13.20
N HIS A 259 -6.13 65.08 11.99
CA HIS A 259 -4.70 65.10 11.63
C HIS A 259 -4.41 66.34 10.76
N PRO A 260 -3.29 67.06 11.00
CA PRO A 260 -3.00 68.37 10.40
C PRO A 260 -2.80 68.34 8.89
#